data_AF-A0A2N3BMF6-F1
#
_entry.id   AF-A0A2N3BMF6-F1
#
_cell.length_a   1.000
_cell.length_b   1.000
_cell.length_c   1.000
_cell.angle_alpha   90.00
_cell.angle_beta   90.00
_cell.angle_gamma   90.00
#
_symmetry.space_group_name_H-M   'P 1'
#
loop_
_entity.id
_entity.type
_entity.pdbx_description
1 polymer ?
#
loop_
_entity_poly.entity_id
_entity_poly.type
_entity_poly.pdbx_seq_one_letter_code
_entity_poly.pdbx_strand_id
1 'polypeptide(L)'
;GKPHPPVYDLARRRLEAAGGGAARILAIGDGIATDIQGGIGEGIDTLFVTGGLAAEAFGDDVEAPDPVRLRTWLDERQLSPDCAIGRLR
;
A
#
# COMPACT_ATOMS: atom_id res chain seq x y z
N GLY A 1 -12.85 -7.12 -5.71
CA GLY A 1 -12.27 -6.21 -4.70
C GLY A 1 -10.88 -5.80 -5.14
N LYS A 2 -10.06 -5.22 -4.24
CA LYS A 2 -8.62 -5.01 -4.50
C LYS A 2 -7.97 -6.32 -4.98
N PRO A 3 -7.04 -6.31 -5.95
CA PRO A 3 -6.37 -5.14 -6.55
C PRO A 3 -7.09 -4.55 -7.78
N HIS A 4 -8.33 -4.96 -8.09
CA HIS A 4 -8.97 -4.62 -9.37
C HIS A 4 -9.54 -3.19 -9.44
N PRO A 5 -9.52 -2.53 -10.62
CA PRO A 5 -9.95 -1.13 -10.82
C PRO A 5 -11.32 -0.73 -10.24
N PRO A 6 -12.39 -1.57 -10.29
CA PRO A 6 -13.73 -1.13 -9.89
C PRO A 6 -13.85 -0.61 -8.44
N VAL A 7 -12.99 -1.05 -7.52
CA VAL A 7 -13.00 -0.55 -6.15
C VAL A 7 -12.39 0.85 -6.04
N TYR A 8 -11.36 1.14 -6.84
CA TYR A 8 -10.70 2.44 -6.89
C TYR A 8 -11.57 3.47 -7.61
N ASP A 9 -12.22 3.07 -8.71
CA ASP A 9 -13.23 3.89 -9.39
C ASP A 9 -14.36 4.32 -8.45
N LEU A 10 -14.85 3.38 -7.63
CA LEU A 10 -15.88 3.68 -6.64
C LEU A 10 -15.37 4.66 -5.58
N ALA A 11 -14.13 4.49 -5.11
CA ALA A 11 -13.51 5.42 -4.16
C ALA A 11 -13.36 6.83 -4.76
N ARG A 12 -12.89 6.94 -6.01
CA ARG A 12 -12.77 8.23 -6.73
C ARG A 12 -14.13 8.93 -6.87
N ARG A 13 -15.18 8.22 -7.31
CA ARG A 13 -16.53 8.79 -7.41
C ARG A 13 -17.05 9.31 -6.07
N ARG A 14 -16.77 8.60 -4.96
CA ARG A 14 -17.16 9.04 -3.62
C ARG A 14 -16.38 10.27 -3.18
N LEU A 15 -15.08 10.32 -3.48
CA LEU A 15 -14.24 11.47 -3.20
C LEU A 15 -14.71 12.71 -3.99
N GLU A 16 -15.02 12.55 -5.28
CA GLU A 16 -15.61 13.59 -6.12
C GLU A 16 -16.91 14.13 -5.55
N ALA A 17 -17.84 13.24 -5.15
CA ALA A 17 -19.11 13.62 -4.53
C ALA A 17 -18.93 14.35 -3.20
N ALA A 18 -17.82 14.11 -2.49
CA ALA A 18 -17.45 14.81 -1.26
C ALA A 18 -16.67 16.13 -1.51
N GLY A 19 -16.51 16.56 -2.77
CA GLY A 19 -15.81 17.79 -3.14
C GLY A 19 -14.29 17.65 -3.30
N GLY A 20 -13.76 16.42 -3.28
CA GLY A 20 -12.32 16.12 -3.36
C GLY A 20 -11.79 15.78 -4.76
N GLY A 21 -12.49 16.14 -5.83
CA GLY A 21 -12.17 15.69 -7.20
C GLY A 21 -10.76 16.03 -7.72
N ALA A 22 -10.07 17.01 -7.12
CA ALA A 22 -8.69 17.38 -7.45
C ALA A 22 -7.67 16.97 -6.36
N ALA A 23 -8.08 16.20 -5.35
CA ALA A 23 -7.20 15.79 -4.27
C ALA A 23 -6.18 14.75 -4.74
N ARG A 24 -4.96 14.85 -4.20
CA ARG A 24 -3.98 13.76 -4.31
C ARG A 24 -4.43 12.59 -3.45
N ILE A 25 -4.25 11.37 -3.95
CA ILE A 25 -4.69 10.14 -3.31
C ILE A 25 -3.45 9.35 -2.89
N LEU A 26 -3.48 8.78 -1.68
CA LEU A 26 -2.49 7.85 -1.16
C LEU A 26 -3.19 6.55 -0.81
N ALA A 27 -2.75 5.43 -1.40
CA ALA A 27 -3.23 4.10 -1.06
C ALA A 27 -2.39 3.53 0.09
N ILE A 28 -3.03 3.27 1.23
CA ILE A 28 -2.37 2.78 2.45
C ILE A 28 -2.90 1.38 2.75
N GLY A 29 -2.01 0.42 3.01
CA GLY A 29 -2.41 -0.90 3.46
C GLY A 29 -1.25 -1.86 3.70
N ASP A 30 -1.57 -3.00 4.29
CA ASP A 30 -0.66 -4.08 4.63
C ASP A 30 -0.72 -5.26 3.66
N GLY A 31 -1.69 -5.24 2.73
CA GLY A 31 -1.81 -6.22 1.66
C GLY A 31 -0.96 -5.84 0.44
N ILE A 32 0.20 -6.48 0.28
CA ILE A 32 1.09 -6.21 -0.87
C ILE A 32 0.41 -6.47 -2.22
N ALA A 33 -0.31 -7.59 -2.34
CA ALA A 33 -0.95 -8.05 -3.59
C ALA A 33 -2.36 -7.46 -3.79
N THR A 34 -2.82 -6.62 -2.86
CA THR A 34 -4.15 -6.03 -2.87
C THR A 34 -4.06 -4.51 -2.81
N ASP A 35 -3.78 -3.93 -1.65
CA ASP A 35 -3.68 -2.49 -1.44
C ASP A 35 -2.60 -1.85 -2.30
N ILE A 36 -1.38 -2.39 -2.20
CA ILE A 36 -0.20 -1.83 -2.84
C ILE A 36 -0.20 -2.12 -4.34
N GLN A 37 -0.39 -3.38 -4.73
CA GLN A 37 -0.50 -3.75 -6.15
C GLN A 37 -1.62 -2.99 -6.86
N GLY A 38 -2.78 -2.83 -6.22
CA GLY A 38 -3.88 -2.06 -6.81
C GLY A 38 -3.58 -0.56 -6.86
N GLY A 39 -2.96 0.02 -5.82
CA GLY A 39 -2.53 1.43 -5.84
C GLY A 39 -1.53 1.72 -6.97
N ILE A 40 -0.51 0.88 -7.12
CA ILE A 40 0.47 0.97 -8.22
C ILE A 40 -0.24 0.83 -9.57
N GLY A 41 -1.14 -0.15 -9.71
CA GLY A 41 -1.89 -0.36 -10.95
C GLY A 41 -2.78 0.82 -11.36
N GLU A 42 -3.24 1.60 -10.39
CA GLU A 42 -4.04 2.82 -10.59
C GLU A 42 -3.20 4.11 -10.69
N GLY A 43 -1.86 4.00 -10.61
CA GLY A 43 -0.96 5.14 -10.60
C GLY A 43 -1.15 6.06 -9.39
N ILE A 44 -1.48 5.49 -8.24
CA ILE A 44 -1.68 6.18 -6.95
C ILE A 44 -0.45 5.95 -6.08
N ASP A 45 0.04 7.00 -5.41
CA ASP A 45 1.12 6.87 -4.42
C ASP A 45 0.72 5.82 -3.36
N THR A 46 1.68 5.03 -2.91
CA THR A 46 1.44 3.87 -2.03
C THR A 46 2.27 3.92 -0.75
N LEU A 47 1.62 3.61 0.37
CA LEU A 47 2.26 3.45 1.68
C LEU A 47 2.02 2.03 2.19
N PHE A 48 3.08 1.23 2.19
CA PHE A 48 3.04 -0.14 2.68
C PHE A 48 3.20 -0.20 4.20
N VAL A 49 2.20 -0.77 4.88
CA VAL A 49 2.23 -1.01 6.32
C VAL A 49 2.80 -2.40 6.56
N THR A 50 4.09 -2.47 6.91
CA THR A 50 4.83 -3.73 7.02
C THR A 50 4.39 -4.55 8.22
N GLY A 51 3.90 -3.90 9.29
CA GLY A 51 3.50 -4.55 10.53
C GLY A 51 2.11 -5.20 10.54
N GLY A 52 1.48 -5.36 9.37
CA GLY A 52 0.20 -6.07 9.21
C GLY A 52 0.39 -7.51 8.72
N LEU A 53 -0.31 -7.88 7.65
CA LEU A 53 -0.36 -9.26 7.10
C LEU A 53 1.00 -9.95 6.89
N ALA A 54 2.05 -9.20 6.55
CA ALA A 54 3.38 -9.74 6.25
C ALA A 54 4.43 -9.44 7.33
N ALA A 55 4.03 -9.05 8.54
CA ALA A 55 4.94 -8.57 9.59
C ALA A 55 6.14 -9.50 9.86
N GLU A 56 5.89 -10.81 9.92
CA GLU A 56 6.91 -11.83 10.21
C GLU A 56 8.04 -11.88 9.15
N ALA A 57 7.79 -11.36 7.94
CA ALA A 57 8.80 -11.31 6.89
C ALA A 57 9.89 -10.26 7.14
N PHE A 58 9.64 -9.28 8.01
CA PHE A 58 10.48 -8.08 8.13
C PHE A 58 11.22 -7.97 9.46
N GLY A 59 11.43 -9.09 10.17
CA GLY A 59 12.17 -9.12 11.43
C GLY A 59 11.26 -9.09 12.66
N ASP A 60 11.88 -9.01 13.83
CA ASP A 60 11.18 -9.17 15.12
C ASP A 60 10.54 -7.86 15.62
N ASP A 61 11.03 -6.71 15.14
CA ASP A 61 10.49 -5.39 15.49
C ASP A 61 9.49 -4.91 14.44
N VAL A 62 8.20 -4.98 14.80
CA VAL A 62 7.08 -4.54 13.96
C VAL A 62 7.08 -3.02 13.72
N GLU A 63 7.71 -2.23 14.60
CA GLU A 63 7.86 -0.77 14.41
C GLU A 63 8.95 -0.43 13.40
N ALA A 64 10.03 -1.22 13.42
CA ALA A 64 11.25 -0.98 12.69
C ALA A 64 11.57 -2.22 11.82
N PRO A 65 10.88 -2.39 10.67
CA PRO A 65 11.14 -3.50 9.77
C PRO A 65 12.60 -3.50 9.30
N ASP A 66 13.20 -4.68 9.26
CA ASP A 66 14.54 -4.89 8.70
C ASP A 66 14.56 -4.42 7.23
N PRO A 67 15.33 -3.37 6.90
CA PRO A 67 15.29 -2.76 5.57
C PRO A 67 15.84 -3.69 4.49
N VAL A 68 16.76 -4.61 4.83
CA VAL A 68 17.32 -5.57 3.87
C VAL A 68 16.28 -6.63 3.55
N ARG A 69 15.64 -7.21 4.58
CA ARG A 69 14.57 -8.20 4.38
C ARG A 69 13.40 -7.62 3.59
N LEU A 70 12.97 -6.41 3.94
CA LEU A 70 11.90 -5.71 3.22
C LEU A 70 12.28 -5.51 1.75
N ARG A 71 13.49 -5.02 1.46
CA ARG A 71 13.94 -4.80 0.09
C ARG A 71 13.94 -6.09 -0.72
N THR A 72 14.56 -7.15 -0.21
CA THR A 72 14.61 -8.45 -0.87
C THR A 72 13.21 -8.99 -1.16
N TRP A 73 12.32 -8.91 -0.17
CA TRP A 73 10.95 -9.42 -0.29
C TRP A 73 10.11 -8.68 -1.33
N LEU A 74 10.30 -7.35 -1.44
CA LEU A 74 9.69 -6.51 -2.47
C LEU A 74 10.26 -6.80 -3.86
N ASP A 75 11.59 -6.96 -3.98
CA ASP A 75 12.26 -7.27 -5.24
C ASP A 75 11.80 -8.63 -5.81
N GLU A 76 11.66 -9.66 -4.97
CA GLU A 76 11.11 -10.98 -5.36
C GLU A 76 9.69 -10.89 -5.92
N ARG A 77 8.90 -9.93 -5.44
CA ARG A 77 7.52 -9.70 -5.87
C ARG A 77 7.39 -8.71 -7.01
N GLN A 78 8.49 -8.07 -7.40
CA GLN A 78 8.53 -7.03 -8.42
C GLN A 78 7.57 -5.88 -8.12
N LEU A 79 7.40 -5.55 -6.84
CA LEU A 79 6.54 -4.46 -6.38
C LEU A 79 7.38 -3.39 -5.69
N SER A 80 7.10 -2.13 -6.00
CA SER A 80 7.85 -0.98 -5.51
C SER A 80 6.89 0.06 -4.92
N PRO A 81 6.45 -0.12 -3.66
CA PRO A 81 5.70 0.92 -2.98
C PRO A 81 6.55 2.19 -2.81
N ASP A 82 5.92 3.36 -2.78
CA ASP A 82 6.62 4.64 -2.65
C ASP A 82 7.25 4.81 -1.27
N CYS A 83 6.53 4.36 -0.23
CA CYS A 83 6.97 4.41 1.15
C CYS A 83 6.56 3.13 1.90
N ALA A 84 7.28 2.83 2.99
CA ALA A 84 6.92 1.77 3.93
C ALA A 84 7.05 2.25 5.38
N ILE A 85 6.14 1.80 6.24
CA ILE A 85 6.15 2.10 7.69
C ILE A 85 5.79 0.85 8.50
N GLY A 86 6.27 0.76 9.74
CA GLY A 86 5.92 -0.32 10.66
C GLY A 86 4.42 -0.40 10.97
N ARG A 87 3.86 0.67 11.56
CA ARG A 87 2.42 0.77 11.87
C ARG A 87 1.87 2.16 11.60
N LEU A 88 0.59 2.22 11.23
CA LEU A 88 -0.18 3.47 11.18
C LEU A 88 -0.83 3.71 12.55
N ARG A 89 -0.71 4.94 13.08
CA ARG A 89 -1.25 5.36 14.38
C ARG A 89 -1.97 6.70 14.25
#